data_AF-A0A2D7FVY1-F1
#
_entry.id   AF-A0A2D7FVY1-F1
#
_cell.length_a   1.000
_cell.length_b   1.000
_cell.length_c   1.000
_cell.angle_alpha   90.00
_cell.angle_beta   90.00
_cell.angle_gamma   90.00
#
_symmetry.space_group_name_H-M   'P 1'
#
loop_
_entity.id
_entity.type
_entity.pdbx_description
1 polymer ?
#
loop_
_entity_poly.entity_id
_entity_poly.type
_entity_poly.pdbx_seq_one_letter_code
_entity_poly.pdbx_strand_id
1 'polypeptide(L)' 'ITRVFGKASIVTTKDDLQAIKGIGPFIEEKLNALGIFTFEQVSKMTTKIEEEVNEAIEFFPGRVRRDEWARQAGELAEN' A
#
# COMPACT_ATOMS: atom_id res chain seq x y z
N ILE A 1 8.49 -31.86 -27.71
CA ILE A 1 8.85 -31.32 -26.38
C ILE A 1 7.90 -30.16 -26.11
N THR A 2 6.81 -30.40 -25.38
CA THR A 2 5.84 -29.34 -25.05
C THR A 2 6.22 -28.79 -23.68
N ARG A 3 6.81 -27.58 -23.65
CA ARG A 3 7.10 -26.87 -22.39
C ARG A 3 5.80 -26.26 -21.90
N VAL A 4 5.16 -26.92 -20.93
CA VAL A 4 4.08 -26.31 -20.14
C VAL A 4 4.75 -25.41 -19.12
N PHE A 5 4.82 -24.11 -19.41
CA PHE A 5 5.11 -23.12 -18.38
C PHE A 5 3.85 -23.03 -17.51
N GLY A 6 3.84 -23.77 -16.39
CA GLY A 6 2.81 -23.60 -15.38
C GLY A 6 2.73 -22.13 -15.00
N LYS A 7 1.54 -21.54 -15.15
CA LYS A 7 1.20 -20.26 -14.52
C LYS A 7 1.48 -20.42 -13.03
N ALA A 8 2.64 -19.98 -12.57
CA ALA A 8 2.79 -19.56 -11.20
C ALA A 8 1.86 -18.36 -11.05
N SER A 9 0.61 -18.60 -10.65
CA SER A 9 -0.22 -17.56 -10.08
C SER A 9 0.53 -17.10 -8.84
N ILE A 10 1.28 -16.00 -8.98
CA ILE A 10 1.77 -15.25 -7.84
C ILE A 10 0.48 -14.75 -7.19
N VAL A 11 -0.01 -15.49 -6.21
CA VAL A 11 -1.06 -14.98 -5.33
C VAL A 11 -0.35 -13.92 -4.51
N THR A 12 -0.29 -12.70 -5.04
CA THR A 12 0.09 -11.55 -4.23
C THR A 12 -1.06 -11.37 -3.26
N THR A 13 -0.94 -11.97 -2.08
CA THR A 13 -1.85 -11.74 -0.97
C THR A 13 -1.88 -10.24 -0.73
N LYS A 14 -3.06 -9.65 -1.01
CA LYS A 14 -3.32 -8.24 -0.74
C LYS A 14 -3.70 -8.13 0.74
N ASP A 15 -3.09 -7.18 1.43
CA ASP A 15 -3.43 -6.85 2.80
C ASP A 15 -4.66 -5.93 2.85
N ASP A 16 -5.37 -5.98 3.98
CA ASP A 16 -6.43 -5.01 4.26
C ASP A 16 -5.81 -3.68 4.71
N LEU A 17 -5.45 -2.82 3.74
CA LEU A 17 -4.83 -1.53 4.04
C LEU A 17 -5.72 -0.62 4.89
N GLN A 18 -7.03 -0.90 5.00
CA GLN A 18 -7.94 -0.16 5.88
C GLN A 18 -7.67 -0.41 7.37
N ALA A 19 -6.86 -1.42 7.71
CA ALA A 19 -6.36 -1.61 9.07
C ALA A 19 -5.47 -0.45 9.54
N ILE A 20 -4.88 0.32 8.60
CA ILE A 20 -4.10 1.52 8.91
C ILE A 20 -5.06 2.69 9.13
N LYS A 21 -5.00 3.31 10.31
CA LYS A 21 -5.82 4.47 10.63
C LYS A 21 -5.56 5.61 9.65
N GLY A 22 -6.64 6.09 9.04
CA GLY A 22 -6.60 7.15 8.04
C GLY A 22 -6.71 6.66 6.60
N ILE A 23 -6.62 5.33 6.37
CA ILE A 23 -6.91 4.68 5.09
C ILE A 23 -8.34 4.15 5.12
N GLY A 24 -9.24 4.80 4.38
CA GLY A 24 -10.59 4.29 4.13
C GLY A 24 -10.69 3.63 2.74
N PRO A 25 -11.85 3.05 2.38
CA PRO A 25 -12.03 2.33 1.11
C PRO A 25 -11.58 3.09 -0.13
N PHE A 26 -11.87 4.40 -0.19
CA PHE A 26 -11.46 5.25 -1.31
C PHE A 26 -9.93 5.40 -1.42
N ILE A 27 -9.25 5.57 -0.29
CA ILE A 27 -7.79 5.72 -0.27
C ILE A 27 -7.14 4.39 -0.62
N GLU A 28 -7.67 3.29 -0.09
CA GLU A 28 -7.20 1.96 -0.45
C GLU A 28 -7.35 1.70 -1.96
N GLU A 29 -8.45 2.10 -2.58
CA GLU A 29 -8.64 1.99 -4.04
C GLU A 29 -7.55 2.76 -4.81
N LYS A 30 -7.21 3.98 -4.37
CA LYS A 30 -6.15 4.78 -4.96
C LYS A 30 -4.77 4.15 -4.78
N LEU A 31 -4.45 3.64 -3.59
CA LEU A 31 -3.19 2.94 -3.32
C LEU A 31 -3.05 1.69 -4.20
N ASN A 32 -4.13 0.92 -4.35
CA ASN A 32 -4.17 -0.23 -5.25
C ASN A 32 -3.94 0.17 -6.72
N ALA A 33 -4.53 1.29 -7.15
CA ALA A 33 -4.30 1.83 -8.50
C ALA A 33 -2.83 2.27 -8.71
N LEU A 34 -2.13 2.65 -7.63
CA LEU A 34 -0.69 2.94 -7.62
C LEU A 34 0.19 1.70 -7.45
N GLY A 35 -0.39 0.50 -7.37
CA GLY A 35 0.34 -0.76 -7.23
C GLY A 35 0.76 -1.11 -5.79
N ILE A 36 0.18 -0.43 -4.80
CA ILE A 36 0.43 -0.64 -3.37
C ILE A 36 -0.69 -1.50 -2.81
N PHE A 37 -0.36 -2.72 -2.41
CA PHE A 37 -1.31 -3.76 -2.00
C PHE A 37 -1.01 -4.35 -0.63
N THR A 38 0.15 -4.05 -0.04
CA THR A 38 0.65 -4.71 1.17
C THR A 38 1.12 -3.72 2.23
N PHE A 39 1.05 -4.11 3.49
CA PHE A 39 1.61 -3.36 4.62
C PHE A 39 3.12 -3.16 4.46
N GLU A 40 3.84 -4.15 3.93
CA GLU A 40 5.28 -4.04 3.67
C GLU A 40 5.62 -2.91 2.68
N GLN A 41 4.80 -2.72 1.63
CA GLN A 41 5.01 -1.62 0.69
C GLN A 41 4.73 -0.27 1.35
N VAL A 42 3.69 -0.17 2.17
CA VAL A 42 3.36 1.07 2.90
C VAL A 42 4.41 1.39 3.96
N SER A 43 4.94 0.39 4.67
CA SER A 43 5.95 0.61 5.71
C SER A 43 7.29 1.10 5.17
N LYS A 44 7.58 0.82 3.89
CA LYS A 44 8.79 1.25 3.18
C LYS A 44 8.64 2.59 2.47
N MET A 45 7.53 3.30 2.63
CA MET A 45 7.37 4.65 2.07
C MET A 45 8.46 5.57 2.63
N THR A 46 9.23 6.16 1.73
CA THR A 46 10.14 7.26 2.06
C THR A 46 9.40 8.58 2.02
N THR A 47 9.95 9.64 2.63
CA THR A 47 9.44 11.02 2.56
C THR A 47 8.98 11.42 1.15
N LYS A 48 9.74 11.04 0.12
CA LYS A 48 9.42 11.32 -1.30
C LYS A 48 8.19 10.54 -1.78
N ILE A 49 8.10 9.25 -1.44
CA ILE A 49 6.95 8.40 -1.81
C ILE A 49 5.70 8.87 -1.07
N GLU A 50 5.82 9.26 0.20
CA GLU A 50 4.69 9.83 0.94
C GLU A 50 4.13 11.10 0.27
N GLU A 51 5.01 11.95 -0.26
CA GLU A 51 4.64 13.16 -0.99
C GLU A 51 3.96 12.82 -2.33
N GLU A 52 4.53 11.91 -3.12
CA GLU A 52 3.93 11.44 -4.37
C GLU A 52 2.55 10.79 -4.15
N VAL A 53 2.40 9.98 -3.09
CA VAL A 53 1.13 9.39 -2.70
C VAL A 53 0.13 10.46 -2.25
N ASN A 54 0.55 11.44 -1.45
CA ASN A 54 -0.30 12.57 -1.04
C ASN A 54 -0.81 13.38 -2.23
N GLU A 55 0.03 13.61 -3.25
CA GLU A 55 -0.37 14.28 -4.50
C GLU A 55 -1.38 13.43 -5.28
N ALA A 56 -1.11 12.13 -5.44
CA ALA A 56 -1.93 11.22 -6.24
C ALA A 56 -3.31 10.91 -5.64
N ILE A 57 -3.45 10.94 -4.31
CA ILE A 57 -4.76 10.75 -3.65
C ILE A 57 -5.64 12.00 -3.72
N GLU A 58 -5.09 13.17 -4.11
CA GLU A 58 -5.76 14.45 -4.38
C GLU A 58 -6.66 14.98 -3.25
N PHE A 59 -6.61 14.38 -2.06
CA PHE A 59 -7.53 14.65 -0.95
C PHE A 59 -6.79 14.73 0.39
N PHE A 60 -6.89 15.90 1.05
CA PHE A 60 -6.25 16.23 2.33
C PHE A 60 -4.72 16.07 2.32
N PRO A 61 -3.97 17.05 1.81
CA PRO A 61 -2.51 16.97 1.71
C PRO A 61 -1.86 16.75 3.08
N GLY A 62 -0.84 15.87 3.10
CA GLY A 62 -0.01 15.61 4.27
C GLY A 62 -0.53 14.51 5.21
N ARG A 63 -1.65 13.84 4.88
CA ARG A 63 -2.20 12.78 5.74
C ARG A 63 -1.30 11.57 5.87
N VAL A 64 -0.60 11.16 4.81
CA VAL A 64 0.28 9.98 4.85
C VAL A 64 1.27 10.08 6.03
N ARG A 65 1.90 11.25 6.21
CA ARG A 65 2.84 11.51 7.30
C ARG A 65 2.14 11.83 8.62
N ARG A 66 1.13 12.70 8.61
CA ARG A 66 0.41 13.13 9.82
C ARG A 66 -0.26 11.96 10.54
N ASP A 67 -0.81 11.02 9.78
CA ASP A 67 -1.46 9.83 10.30
C ASP A 67 -0.47 8.66 10.42
N GLU A 68 0.83 8.87 10.18
CA GLU A 68 1.90 7.89 10.40
C GLU A 68 1.68 6.54 9.69
N TRP A 69 1.24 6.55 8.43
CA TRP A 69 0.88 5.33 7.71
C TRP A 69 2.03 4.32 7.63
N ALA A 70 3.24 4.78 7.32
CA ALA A 70 4.42 3.91 7.25
C ALA A 70 4.72 3.23 8.60
N ARG A 71 4.57 3.95 9.72
CA ARG A 71 4.78 3.43 11.08
C ARG A 71 3.76 2.34 11.41
N GLN A 72 2.47 2.62 11.20
CA GLN A 72 1.39 1.66 11.45
C GLN A 72 1.49 0.41 10.57
N ALA A 73 1.85 0.60 9.30
CA ALA A 73 2.05 -0.51 8.37
C ALA A 73 3.22 -1.40 8.79
N GLY A 74 4.28 -0.82 9.37
CA GLY A 74 5.38 -1.61 9.95
C GLY A 74 4.91 -2.53 11.07
N GLU A 75 4.07 -2.02 11.98
CA GLU A 75 3.50 -2.82 13.08
C GLU A 75 2.60 -3.96 12.57
N LEU A 76 1.88 -3.73 11.46
CA LEU A 76 1.00 -4.74 10.86
C LEU A 76 1.76 -5.76 10.00
N ALA A 77 2.88 -5.38 9.40
CA ALA A 77 3.71 -6.27 8.57
C ALA A 77 4.59 -7.24 9.38
N GLU A 78 4.85 -6.92 10.66
CA GLU A 78 5.63 -7.76 11.57
C GLU A 78 4.79 -8.84 12.29
N ASN A 79 3.46 -8.78 12.17
CA ASN A 79 2.53 -9.77 12.73
C ASN A 79 2.14 -10.85 11.71
#